data_AF-A0A7G2RQE1-F1
#
_entry.id   AF-A0A7G2RQE1-F1
#
_cell.length_a   1.000
_cell.length_b   1.000
_cell.length_c   1.000
_cell.angle_alpha   90.00
_cell.angle_beta   90.00
_cell.angle_gamma   90.00
#
_symmetry.space_group_name_H-M   'P 1'
#
loop_
_entity.id
_entity.type
_entity.pdbx_description
1 polymer ?
#
loop_
_entity_poly.entity_id
_entity_poly.type
_entity_poly.pdbx_seq_one_letter_code
_entity_poly.pdbx_strand_id
1 'polypeptide(L)'
;MDKQRQIWYRFTNDREQLNVDCVDILSKCYLMLGQKPDTEQIVMMSKLLVDDLSRYYGSMEMEEVMFAFEQGIRHSDSGGFVNVRNWNIWLKEYKAKANLKRQQRQLTDYQKDREGQRLINETINKAKRLK
;
A
#
# COMPACT_ATOMS: atom_id res chain seq x y z
N MET A 1 13.43 8.94 -5.88
CA MET A 1 12.60 7.73 -5.70
C MET A 1 13.47 6.55 -6.06
N ASP A 2 13.52 5.55 -5.20
CA ASP A 2 14.37 4.39 -5.40
C ASP A 2 13.62 3.39 -6.31
N LYS A 3 14.12 3.22 -7.54
CA LYS A 3 13.48 2.34 -8.53
C LYS A 3 13.47 0.88 -8.09
N GLN A 4 14.40 0.46 -7.20
CA GLN A 4 14.46 -0.92 -6.72
C GLN A 4 13.29 -1.27 -5.80
N ARG A 5 12.66 -0.28 -5.19
CA ARG A 5 11.49 -0.46 -4.31
C ARG A 5 10.17 -0.53 -5.07
N GLN A 6 10.18 -0.18 -6.36
CA GLN A 6 8.98 -0.17 -7.19
C GLN A 6 8.54 -1.58 -7.56
N ILE A 7 7.23 -1.76 -7.65
CA ILE A 7 6.59 -3.05 -7.93
C ILE A 7 7.14 -3.70 -9.20
N TRP A 8 7.36 -2.96 -10.29
CA TRP A 8 7.87 -3.54 -11.54
C TRP A 8 9.25 -4.19 -11.35
N TYR A 9 10.12 -3.55 -10.58
CA TYR A 9 11.47 -4.04 -10.31
C TYR A 9 11.40 -5.26 -9.42
N ARG A 10 10.61 -5.19 -8.35
CA ARG A 10 10.42 -6.30 -7.42
C ARG A 10 9.77 -7.51 -8.07
N PHE A 11 8.79 -7.30 -8.94
CA PHE A 11 8.18 -8.39 -9.71
C PHE A 11 9.21 -9.14 -10.59
N THR A 12 10.19 -8.41 -11.12
CA THR A 12 11.22 -8.98 -12.00
C THR A 12 12.37 -9.63 -11.22
N ASN A 13 12.80 -9.02 -10.12
CA ASN A 13 14.05 -9.38 -9.43
C ASN A 13 13.85 -10.01 -8.04
N ASP A 14 12.65 -9.89 -7.45
CA ASP A 14 12.34 -10.28 -6.07
C ASP A 14 10.85 -10.64 -5.92
N ARG A 15 10.39 -11.55 -6.79
CA ARG A 15 8.97 -11.92 -6.86
C ARG A 15 8.49 -12.64 -5.60
N GLU A 16 9.38 -13.40 -4.96
CA GLU A 16 9.06 -14.14 -3.74
C GLU A 16 8.71 -13.18 -2.60
N GLN A 17 9.55 -12.17 -2.34
CA GLN A 17 9.25 -11.16 -1.32
C GLN A 17 8.02 -10.33 -1.71
N LEU A 18 7.80 -10.04 -2.99
CA LEU A 18 6.59 -9.36 -3.43
C LEU A 18 5.31 -10.16 -3.10
N ASN A 19 5.34 -11.49 -3.24
CA ASN A 19 4.22 -12.35 -2.82
C ASN A 19 3.99 -12.29 -1.31
N VAL A 20 5.06 -12.36 -0.51
CA VAL A 20 4.99 -12.26 0.96
C VAL A 20 4.37 -10.92 1.37
N ASP A 21 4.83 -9.82 0.80
CA ASP A 21 4.29 -8.49 1.12
C ASP A 21 2.82 -8.36 0.74
N CYS A 22 2.38 -8.99 -0.36
CA CYS A 22 0.95 -9.00 -0.73
C CYS A 22 0.10 -9.82 0.24
N VAL A 23 0.63 -10.94 0.76
CA VAL A 23 -0.03 -11.70 1.85
C VAL A 23 -0.15 -10.84 3.09
N ASP A 24 0.90 -10.12 3.48
CA ASP A 24 0.91 -9.26 4.66
C ASP A 24 -0.08 -8.11 4.55
N ILE A 25 -0.12 -7.42 3.41
CA ILE A 25 -1.08 -6.32 3.16
C ILE A 25 -2.51 -6.85 3.26
N LEU A 26 -2.83 -7.94 2.56
CA LEU A 26 -4.18 -8.48 2.57
C LEU A 26 -4.58 -8.96 3.96
N SER A 27 -3.69 -9.65 4.68
CA SER A 27 -3.93 -10.11 6.05
C SER A 27 -4.25 -8.95 6.98
N LYS A 28 -3.49 -7.85 6.91
CA LYS A 28 -3.79 -6.62 7.66
C LYS A 28 -5.15 -6.03 7.29
N CYS A 29 -5.46 -5.97 6.00
CA CYS A 29 -6.73 -5.42 5.51
C CYS A 29 -7.94 -6.26 5.95
N TYR A 30 -7.82 -7.59 5.92
CA TYR A 30 -8.84 -8.49 6.42
C TYR A 30 -9.08 -8.27 7.92
N LEU A 31 -8.02 -8.14 8.72
CA LEU A 31 -8.12 -7.83 10.15
C LEU A 31 -8.79 -6.47 10.41
N MET A 32 -8.40 -5.42 9.67
CA MET A 32 -8.99 -4.08 9.80
C MET A 32 -10.50 -4.07 9.53
N LEU A 33 -10.97 -4.94 8.65
CA LEU A 33 -12.37 -5.05 8.26
C LEU A 33 -13.11 -6.21 8.95
N GLY A 34 -12.48 -6.91 9.90
CA GLY A 34 -13.07 -8.04 10.60
C GLY A 34 -13.39 -9.26 9.73
N GLN A 35 -12.82 -9.34 8.53
CA GLN A 35 -12.97 -10.48 7.62
C GLN A 35 -12.06 -11.63 8.07
N LYS A 36 -12.56 -12.86 7.95
CA LYS A 36 -11.87 -14.08 8.39
C LYS A 36 -11.76 -15.09 7.24
N PRO A 37 -11.02 -14.78 6.17
CA PRO A 37 -10.76 -15.77 5.12
C PRO A 37 -9.86 -16.89 5.65
N ASP A 38 -9.95 -18.06 5.03
CA ASP A 38 -9.01 -19.15 5.28
C ASP A 38 -7.66 -18.89 4.59
N THR A 39 -6.66 -19.74 4.90
CA THR A 39 -5.30 -19.59 4.35
C THR A 39 -5.25 -19.75 2.83
N GLU A 40 -6.06 -20.64 2.24
CA GLU A 40 -6.08 -20.85 0.80
C GLU A 40 -6.65 -19.63 0.07
N GLN A 41 -7.69 -19.03 0.63
CA GLN A 41 -8.28 -17.78 0.15
C GLN A 41 -7.27 -16.64 0.21
N ILE A 42 -6.52 -16.48 1.31
CA ILE A 42 -5.48 -15.43 1.42
C ILE A 42 -4.40 -15.63 0.34
N VAL A 43 -3.93 -16.86 0.14
CA VAL A 43 -2.91 -17.19 -0.87
C VAL A 43 -3.44 -16.94 -2.30
N MET A 44 -4.70 -17.27 -2.58
CA MET A 44 -5.29 -17.00 -3.89
C MET A 44 -5.42 -15.50 -4.13
N MET A 45 -5.90 -14.76 -3.13
CA MET A 45 -6.08 -13.32 -3.20
C MET A 45 -4.75 -12.58 -3.32
N SER A 46 -3.68 -13.04 -2.66
CA SER A 46 -2.36 -12.44 -2.81
C SER A 46 -1.78 -12.61 -4.20
N LYS A 47 -1.96 -13.77 -4.84
CA LYS A 47 -1.57 -13.98 -6.25
C LYS A 47 -2.29 -13.03 -7.19
N LEU A 48 -3.61 -12.83 -7.00
CA LEU A 48 -4.39 -11.88 -7.78
C LEU A 48 -3.90 -10.44 -7.56
N LEU A 49 -3.58 -10.08 -6.32
CA LEU A 49 -3.02 -8.77 -6.02
C LEU A 49 -1.67 -8.55 -6.71
N VAL A 50 -0.75 -9.52 -6.68
CA VAL A 50 0.55 -9.44 -7.37
C VAL A 50 0.38 -9.22 -8.87
N ASP A 51 -0.56 -9.95 -9.48
CA ASP A 51 -0.86 -9.79 -10.91
C ASP A 51 -1.42 -8.39 -11.22
N ASP A 52 -2.33 -7.87 -10.42
CA ASP A 52 -2.85 -6.51 -10.59
C ASP A 52 -1.77 -5.43 -10.39
N LEU A 53 -0.95 -5.58 -9.34
CA LEU A 53 0.12 -4.65 -9.00
C LEU A 53 1.16 -4.58 -10.13
N SER A 54 1.61 -5.73 -10.62
CA SER A 54 2.60 -5.79 -11.70
C SER A 54 2.07 -5.21 -13.02
N ARG A 55 0.79 -5.42 -13.35
CA ARG A 55 0.18 -4.97 -14.62
C ARG A 55 -0.16 -3.48 -14.61
N TYR A 56 -0.73 -2.97 -13.52
CA TYR A 56 -1.36 -1.64 -13.52
C TYR A 56 -0.69 -0.63 -12.58
N TYR A 57 0.07 -1.10 -11.60
CA TYR A 57 0.61 -0.27 -10.51
C TYR A 57 2.13 -0.36 -10.38
N GLY A 58 2.83 -0.82 -11.43
CA GLY A 58 4.27 -1.09 -11.40
C GLY A 58 5.16 0.04 -10.90
N SER A 59 4.78 1.31 -11.06
CA SER A 59 5.57 2.46 -10.61
C SER A 59 5.40 2.83 -9.13
N MET A 60 4.50 2.18 -8.39
CA MET A 60 4.27 2.40 -6.96
C MET A 60 5.25 1.57 -6.12
N GLU A 61 5.56 2.06 -4.91
CA GLU A 61 6.26 1.29 -3.86
C GLU A 61 5.24 0.50 -3.02
N MET A 62 5.63 -0.61 -2.37
CA MET A 62 4.69 -1.42 -1.58
C MET A 62 4.11 -0.67 -0.37
N GLU A 63 4.88 0.23 0.23
CA GLU A 63 4.40 1.10 1.30
C GLU A 63 3.35 2.10 0.79
N GLU A 64 3.48 2.56 -0.46
CA GLU A 64 2.48 3.40 -1.12
C GLU A 64 1.19 2.62 -1.41
N VAL A 65 1.32 1.34 -1.80
CA VAL A 65 0.17 0.42 -1.94
C VAL A 65 -0.54 0.23 -0.61
N MET A 66 0.18 -0.07 0.47
CA MET A 66 -0.40 -0.21 1.81
C MET A 66 -1.13 1.07 2.23
N PHE A 67 -0.52 2.23 2.03
CA PHE A 67 -1.17 3.52 2.29
C PHE A 67 -2.49 3.66 1.50
N ALA A 68 -2.50 3.33 0.20
CA ALA A 68 -3.70 3.38 -0.61
C ALA A 68 -4.80 2.43 -0.11
N PHE A 69 -4.44 1.22 0.33
CA PHE A 69 -5.39 0.28 0.94
C PHE A 69 -5.98 0.83 2.24
N GLU A 70 -5.16 1.38 3.14
CA GLU A 70 -5.66 1.97 4.39
C GLU A 70 -6.60 3.15 4.15
N GLN A 71 -6.26 4.03 3.20
CA GLN A 71 -7.14 5.13 2.80
C GLN A 71 -8.46 4.61 2.21
N GLY A 72 -8.39 3.58 1.37
CA GLY A 72 -9.56 2.93 0.80
C GLY A 72 -10.48 2.33 1.85
N ILE A 73 -9.93 1.56 2.78
CA ILE A 73 -10.67 0.94 3.89
C ILE A 73 -11.36 2.00 4.77
N ARG A 74 -10.67 3.10 5.08
CA ARG A 74 -11.16 4.11 6.04
C ARG A 74 -12.10 5.14 5.43
N HIS A 75 -11.95 5.43 4.14
CA HIS A 75 -12.55 6.64 3.54
C HIS A 75 -13.26 6.40 2.21
N SER A 76 -13.12 5.23 1.58
CA SER A 76 -13.86 4.94 0.35
C SER A 76 -15.28 4.50 0.65
N ASP A 77 -16.23 4.90 -0.20
CA ASP A 77 -17.60 4.38 -0.19
C ASP A 77 -17.63 2.86 -0.46
N SER A 78 -16.57 2.31 -1.05
CA SER A 78 -16.35 0.87 -1.27
C SER A 78 -15.45 0.23 -0.21
N GLY A 79 -15.33 0.81 0.98
CA GLY A 79 -14.41 0.36 2.04
C GLY A 79 -14.84 -0.92 2.77
N GLY A 80 -16.09 -1.39 2.62
CA GLY A 80 -16.66 -2.42 3.50
C GLY A 80 -16.16 -3.86 3.34
N PHE A 81 -15.32 -4.17 2.34
CA PHE A 81 -14.84 -5.55 2.12
C PHE A 81 -13.52 -5.60 1.33
N VAL A 82 -12.68 -6.61 1.55
CA VAL A 82 -11.44 -6.82 0.77
C VAL A 82 -11.72 -7.83 -0.32
N ASN A 83 -11.78 -7.33 -1.55
CA ASN A 83 -11.89 -8.16 -2.75
C ASN A 83 -11.20 -7.48 -3.93
N VAL A 84 -11.09 -8.20 -5.05
CA VAL A 84 -10.43 -7.72 -6.28
C VAL A 84 -11.01 -6.38 -6.77
N ARG A 85 -12.34 -6.24 -6.71
CA ARG A 85 -13.02 -5.01 -7.14
C ARG A 85 -12.63 -3.83 -6.25
N ASN A 86 -12.70 -4.00 -4.95
CA ASN A 86 -12.53 -2.92 -3.99
C ASN A 86 -11.08 -2.43 -3.94
N TRP A 87 -10.07 -3.31 -3.91
CA TRP A 87 -8.69 -2.83 -3.97
C TRP A 87 -8.37 -2.09 -5.27
N ASN A 88 -9.00 -2.49 -6.39
CA ASN A 88 -8.80 -1.79 -7.65
C ASN A 88 -9.43 -0.41 -7.64
N ILE A 89 -10.56 -0.23 -6.97
CA ILE A 89 -11.15 1.09 -6.74
C ILE A 89 -10.19 1.94 -5.90
N TRP A 90 -9.73 1.42 -4.76
CA TRP A 90 -8.84 2.16 -3.84
C TRP A 90 -7.53 2.57 -4.51
N LEU A 91 -6.88 1.65 -5.22
CA LEU A 91 -5.63 1.93 -5.94
C LEU A 91 -5.83 2.91 -7.09
N LYS A 92 -6.94 2.82 -7.85
CA LYS A 92 -7.24 3.78 -8.93
C LYS A 92 -7.52 5.18 -8.39
N GLU A 93 -8.35 5.29 -7.37
CA GLU A 93 -8.69 6.57 -6.72
C GLU A 93 -7.43 7.24 -6.17
N TYR A 94 -6.60 6.49 -5.43
CA TYR A 94 -5.33 6.98 -4.93
C TYR A 94 -4.40 7.40 -6.07
N LYS A 95 -4.19 6.54 -7.07
CA LYS A 95 -3.27 6.81 -8.19
C LYS A 95 -3.69 8.05 -8.97
N ALA A 96 -4.98 8.25 -9.20
CA ALA A 96 -5.50 9.46 -9.85
C ALA A 96 -5.15 10.73 -9.07
N LYS A 97 -5.42 10.74 -7.74
CA LYS A 97 -5.08 11.86 -6.86
C LYS A 97 -3.57 12.11 -6.82
N ALA A 98 -2.77 11.05 -6.65
CA ALA A 98 -1.32 11.13 -6.60
C ALA A 98 -0.72 11.68 -7.91
N ASN A 99 -1.23 11.25 -9.06
CA ASN A 99 -0.78 11.74 -10.36
C ASN A 99 -1.11 13.21 -10.58
N LEU A 100 -2.30 13.67 -10.16
CA LEU A 100 -2.65 15.08 -10.21
C LEU A 100 -1.70 15.93 -9.36
N LYS A 101 -1.38 15.48 -8.13
CA LYS A 101 -0.39 16.15 -7.27
C LYS A 101 0.99 16.21 -7.90
N ARG A 102 1.47 15.10 -8.48
CA ARG A 102 2.76 15.05 -9.19
C ARG A 102 2.80 16.01 -10.37
N GLN A 103 1.72 16.08 -11.17
CA GLN A 103 1.61 17.02 -12.29
C GLN A 103 1.70 18.48 -11.83
N GLN A 104 1.08 18.79 -10.69
CA GLN A 104 1.15 20.10 -10.05
C GLN A 104 2.45 20.36 -9.28
N ARG A 105 3.42 19.43 -9.33
CA ARG A 105 4.69 19.47 -8.56
C ARG A 105 4.47 19.59 -7.05
N GLN A 106 3.37 19.02 -6.55
CA GLN A 106 3.03 18.95 -5.13
C GLN A 106 3.39 17.58 -4.56
N LEU A 107 3.62 17.53 -3.25
CA LEU A 107 3.74 16.26 -2.52
C LEU A 107 2.41 15.50 -2.56
N THR A 108 2.51 14.20 -2.84
CA THR A 108 1.40 13.25 -2.69
C THR A 108 1.05 13.04 -1.22
N ASP A 109 -0.16 12.55 -0.95
CA ASP A 109 -0.59 12.32 0.43
C ASP A 109 0.27 11.23 1.11
N TYR A 110 0.69 10.20 0.37
CA TYR A 110 1.66 9.21 0.86
C TYR A 110 3.00 9.85 1.27
N GLN A 111 3.53 10.77 0.46
CA GLN A 111 4.79 11.45 0.78
C GLN A 111 4.67 12.30 2.05
N LYS A 112 3.55 13.01 2.21
CA LYS A 112 3.27 13.80 3.42
C LYS A 112 3.15 12.91 4.66
N ASP A 113 2.43 11.80 4.55
CA ASP A 113 2.29 10.83 5.63
C ASP A 113 3.64 10.28 6.07
N ARG A 114 4.47 9.83 5.11
CA ARG A 114 5.83 9.35 5.37
C ARG A 114 6.72 10.40 6.02
N GLU A 115 6.65 11.66 5.59
CA GLU A 115 7.36 12.77 6.24
C GLU A 115 6.88 13.00 7.68
N GLY A 116 5.57 12.97 7.90
CA GLY A 116 4.98 13.06 9.24
C GLY A 116 5.45 11.96 10.19
N GLN A 117 5.43 10.71 9.73
CA GLN A 117 5.92 9.56 10.51
C GLN A 117 7.41 9.71 10.86
N ARG A 118 8.24 10.20 9.92
CA ARG A 118 9.67 10.46 10.17
C ARG A 118 9.86 11.50 11.27
N LEU A 119 9.14 12.61 11.22
CA LEU A 119 9.24 13.70 12.22
C LEU A 119 8.81 13.23 13.61
N ILE A 120 7.76 12.42 13.70
CA ILE A 120 7.31 11.80 14.96
C ILE A 120 8.43 10.92 15.53
N ASN A 121 9.03 10.06 14.71
CA ASN A 121 10.11 9.17 15.13
C ASN A 121 11.36 9.93 15.61
N GLU A 122 11.74 11.00 14.92
CA GLU A 122 12.83 11.89 15.33
C GLU A 122 12.55 12.55 16.69
N THR A 123 11.33 13.02 16.89
CA THR A 123 10.89 13.63 18.15
C THR A 123 10.95 12.63 19.30
N ILE A 124 10.45 11.41 19.10
CA ILE A 124 10.51 10.32 20.08
C ILE A 124 11.96 9.99 20.44
N ASN A 125 12.84 9.87 19.43
CA ASN A 125 14.26 9.55 19.66
C ASN A 125 14.99 10.65 20.42
N LYS A 126 14.67 11.92 20.14
CA LYS A 126 15.21 13.04 20.91
C LYS A 126 14.75 13.00 22.37
N ALA A 127 13.47 12.73 22.61
CA ALA A 127 12.92 12.61 23.96
C ALA A 127 13.55 11.45 24.76
N LYS A 128 13.80 10.29 24.11
CA LYS A 128 14.47 9.13 24.73
C LYS A 128 15.91 9.42 25.14
N ARG A 129 16.62 10.34 24.48
CA ARG A 129 18.00 10.73 24.79
C ARG A 129 18.12 11.77 25.91
N LEU A 130 17.01 12.41 26.28
CA LEU A 130 16.94 13.42 27.35
C LEU A 130 16.58 12.80 28.72
N LYS A 131 16.30 11.50 28.76
CA LYS A 131 16.19 10.69 29.98
C LYS A 131 17.46 9.89 30.16
#